data_AF-A0A699ZFZ8-F1
#
_entry.id   AF-A0A699ZFZ8-F1
#
_cell.length_a   1.000
_cell.length_b   1.000
_cell.length_c   1.000
_cell.angle_alpha   90.00
_cell.angle_beta   90.00
_cell.angle_gamma   90.00
#
_symmetry.space_group_name_H-M   'P 1'
#
loop_
_entity.id
_entity.type
_entity.pdbx_description
1 polymer ?
#
loop_
_entity_poly.entity_id
_entity_poly.type
_entity_poly.pdbx_seq_one_letter_code
_entity_poly.pdbx_strand_id
1 'polypeptide(L)'
;MYDISQILYGYDDPEERFSVLVPDGWESGLGEISNSRRTVVFYPRGVPPAEVNVSVVITNVSVEFTRLGSFGNVATFAVALGNNGRYNRLYTLTAQCGEEQVAQWGPLLRQIVASFKPDVPPTA
;
A
#
# COMPACT_ATOMS: atom_id res chain seq x y z
N MET A 1 17.27 -14.14 12.44
CA MET A 1 16.58 -12.97 13.03
C MET A 1 16.78 -11.83 12.05
N TYR A 2 15.72 -11.38 11.36
CA TYR A 2 15.84 -10.25 10.44
C TYR A 2 16.02 -8.96 11.25
N ASP A 3 16.98 -8.14 10.86
CA ASP A 3 17.29 -6.90 11.55
C ASP A 3 16.17 -5.87 11.30
N ILE A 4 15.57 -5.37 12.37
CA ILE A 4 14.55 -4.32 12.33
C ILE A 4 15.15 -2.94 12.05
N SER A 5 16.47 -2.81 11.97
CA SER A 5 17.15 -1.60 11.52
C SER A 5 17.24 -1.49 9.99
N GLN A 6 16.29 -2.08 9.25
CA GLN A 6 16.25 -1.95 7.80
C GLN A 6 16.14 -0.48 7.39
N ILE A 7 17.00 -0.07 6.46
CA ILE A 7 16.93 1.23 5.82
C ILE A 7 15.66 1.24 4.97
N LEU A 8 14.76 2.17 5.27
CA LEU A 8 13.56 2.41 4.48
C LEU A 8 13.81 3.54 3.49
N TYR A 9 13.39 3.35 2.24
CA TYR A 9 13.40 4.40 1.22
C TYR A 9 11.98 4.77 0.80
N GLY A 10 11.80 5.99 0.31
CA GLY A 10 10.52 6.43 -0.25
C GLY A 10 10.33 5.84 -1.66
N TYR A 11 9.22 5.14 -1.85
CA TYR A 11 8.66 4.84 -3.17
C TYR A 11 7.57 5.86 -3.48
N ASP A 12 7.69 6.54 -4.60
CA ASP A 12 6.71 7.50 -5.10
C ASP A 12 6.12 6.98 -6.42
N ASP A 13 4.79 6.88 -6.49
CA ASP A 13 4.07 6.61 -7.73
C ASP A 13 3.43 7.91 -8.23
N PRO A 14 4.05 8.63 -9.18
CA PRO A 14 3.52 9.90 -9.66
C PRO A 14 2.24 9.73 -10.49
N GLU A 15 2.05 8.56 -11.11
CA GLU A 15 0.88 8.28 -11.93
C GLU A 15 -0.34 8.03 -11.04
N GLU A 16 -0.18 7.13 -10.07
CA GLU A 16 -1.24 6.81 -9.12
C GLU A 16 -1.28 7.74 -7.91
N ARG A 17 -0.35 8.71 -7.80
CA ARG A 17 -0.33 9.76 -6.78
C ARG A 17 -0.36 9.20 -5.36
N PHE A 18 0.58 8.33 -5.03
CA PHE A 18 0.81 7.90 -3.65
C PHE A 18 2.30 7.74 -3.37
N SER A 19 2.66 7.77 -2.09
CA SER A 19 3.99 7.42 -1.61
C SER A 19 3.90 6.40 -0.47
N VAL A 20 4.92 5.56 -0.34
CA VAL A 20 5.04 4.57 0.73
C VAL A 20 6.51 4.29 1.00
N LEU A 21 6.89 4.01 2.25
CA LEU A 21 8.22 3.55 2.58
C LEU A 21 8.36 2.07 2.26
N VAL A 22 9.42 1.71 1.54
CA VAL A 22 9.74 0.32 1.18
C VAL A 22 11.10 -0.05 1.79
N PRO A 23 11.27 -1.25 2.35
CA PRO A 23 12.55 -1.66 2.91
C PRO A 23 13.57 -1.99 1.82
N ASP A 24 14.85 -1.74 2.13
CA ASP A 24 15.94 -2.18 1.27
C ASP A 24 15.92 -3.70 1.04
N GLY A 25 16.28 -4.12 -0.18
CA GLY A 25 16.21 -5.52 -0.60
C GLY A 25 14.82 -6.06 -0.91
N TRP A 26 13.77 -5.23 -0.88
CA TRP A 26 12.45 -5.59 -1.42
C TRP A 26 12.35 -5.28 -2.91
N GLU A 27 11.58 -6.09 -3.62
CA GLU A 27 11.25 -5.95 -5.03
C GLU A 27 9.80 -5.48 -5.19
N SER A 28 9.49 -4.84 -6.33
CA SER A 28 8.15 -4.38 -6.67
C SER A 28 7.64 -5.04 -7.94
N GLY A 29 6.36 -5.43 -7.95
CA GLY A 29 5.64 -5.91 -9.13
C GLY A 29 4.41 -5.05 -9.42
N LEU A 30 4.11 -4.86 -10.70
CA LEU A 30 2.89 -4.18 -11.18
C LEU A 30 1.92 -5.21 -11.74
N GLY A 31 0.64 -5.04 -11.42
CA GLY A 31 -0.45 -5.81 -12.01
C GLY A 31 -1.57 -4.88 -12.49
N GLU A 32 -2.07 -5.13 -13.69
CA GLU A 32 -3.29 -4.48 -14.18
C GLU A 32 -4.41 -5.51 -14.20
N ILE A 33 -5.46 -5.28 -13.40
CA ILE A 33 -6.62 -6.19 -13.32
C ILE A 33 -7.68 -5.71 -14.34
N SER A 34 -7.75 -4.40 -14.56
CA SER A 34 -8.57 -3.75 -15.60
C SER A 34 -8.13 -2.29 -15.79
N ASN A 35 -8.64 -1.62 -16.83
CA ASN A 35 -8.46 -0.17 -17.05
C ASN A 35 -8.89 0.72 -15.86
N SER A 36 -9.62 0.19 -14.89
CA SER A 36 -10.09 0.90 -13.69
C SER A 36 -9.42 0.44 -12.41
N ARG A 37 -8.57 -0.60 -12.46
CA ARG A 37 -7.95 -1.21 -11.27
C ARG A 37 -6.51 -1.65 -11.54
N ARG A 38 -5.59 -0.98 -10.85
CA ARG A 38 -4.16 -1.27 -10.84
C ARG A 38 -3.73 -1.80 -9.48
N THR A 39 -2.70 -2.61 -9.45
CA THR A 39 -2.09 -3.13 -8.24
C THR A 39 -0.57 -2.93 -8.28
N VAL A 40 -0.01 -2.45 -7.18
CA VAL A 40 1.44 -2.43 -6.92
C VAL A 40 1.71 -3.35 -5.74
N VAL A 41 2.65 -4.28 -5.87
CA VAL A 41 3.00 -5.24 -4.81
C VAL A 41 4.47 -5.10 -4.49
N PHE A 42 4.82 -5.04 -3.21
CA PHE A 42 6.18 -5.04 -2.69
C PHE A 42 6.41 -6.32 -1.90
N TYR A 43 7.55 -6.99 -2.09
CA TYR A 43 7.88 -8.24 -1.40
C TYR A 43 9.39 -8.38 -1.17
N PRO A 44 9.84 -9.12 -0.14
CA PRO A 44 11.26 -9.31 0.11
C PRO A 44 11.90 -10.16 -0.99
N ARG A 45 13.11 -9.79 -1.45
CA ARG A 45 13.86 -10.64 -2.37
C ARG A 45 14.13 -12.01 -1.75
N GLY A 46 13.82 -13.07 -2.49
CA GLY A 46 14.05 -14.46 -2.06
C GLY A 46 12.99 -15.03 -1.13
N VAL A 47 11.96 -14.25 -0.76
CA VAL A 47 10.75 -14.74 -0.10
C VAL A 47 9.63 -14.76 -1.14
N PRO A 48 8.86 -15.87 -1.29
CA PRO A 48 7.75 -15.91 -2.23
C PRO A 48 6.75 -14.78 -1.94
N PRO A 49 6.30 -14.03 -2.95
CA PRO A 49 5.32 -12.96 -2.74
C PRO A 49 4.05 -13.49 -2.05
N ALA A 50 3.63 -14.73 -2.29
CA ALA A 50 2.47 -15.31 -1.63
C ALA A 50 2.62 -15.48 -0.10
N GLU A 51 3.85 -15.46 0.42
CA GLU A 51 4.12 -15.62 1.86
C GLU A 51 4.23 -14.30 2.59
N VAL A 52 4.93 -13.31 2.03
CA VAL A 52 5.12 -11.98 2.64
C VAL A 52 5.06 -10.91 1.56
N ASN A 53 4.13 -9.98 1.68
CA ASN A 53 4.06 -8.80 0.80
C ASN A 53 3.27 -7.65 1.41
N VAL A 54 3.42 -6.50 0.77
CA VAL A 54 2.54 -5.34 0.90
C VAL A 54 1.96 -5.04 -0.48
N SER A 55 0.64 -4.96 -0.60
CA SER A 55 -0.04 -4.66 -1.86
C SER A 55 -0.89 -3.40 -1.75
N VAL A 56 -0.71 -2.49 -2.70
CA VAL A 56 -1.54 -1.30 -2.92
C VAL A 56 -2.43 -1.60 -4.12
N VAL A 57 -3.74 -1.70 -3.89
CA VAL A 57 -4.73 -1.79 -4.97
C VAL A 57 -5.35 -0.41 -5.15
N ILE A 58 -5.29 0.11 -6.37
CA ILE A 58 -5.83 1.41 -6.76
C ILE A 58 -7.06 1.17 -7.63
N THR A 59 -8.21 1.69 -7.20
CA THR A 59 -9.47 1.60 -7.95
C THR A 59 -9.97 3.00 -8.28
N ASN A 60 -10.19 3.28 -9.56
CA ASN A 60 -10.85 4.51 -10.00
C ASN A 60 -12.35 4.42 -9.62
N VAL A 61 -12.82 5.40 -8.85
CA VAL A 61 -14.22 5.52 -8.43
C VAL A 61 -14.82 6.85 -8.93
N SER A 62 -16.14 6.89 -9.06
CA SER A 62 -16.86 8.09 -9.50
C SER A 62 -16.55 9.30 -8.61
N VAL A 63 -16.58 10.50 -9.20
CA VAL A 63 -16.37 11.78 -8.50
C VAL A 63 -17.40 12.03 -7.38
N GLU A 64 -18.55 11.36 -7.42
CA GLU A 64 -19.58 11.42 -6.38
C GLU A 64 -19.16 10.71 -5.08
N PHE A 65 -18.14 9.84 -5.13
CA PHE A 65 -17.63 9.10 -3.98
C PHE A 65 -16.51 9.88 -3.29
N THR A 66 -16.87 10.88 -2.49
CA THR A 66 -15.91 11.84 -1.90
C THR A 66 -15.42 11.44 -0.50
N ARG A 67 -16.09 10.50 0.17
CA ARG A 67 -15.76 10.05 1.52
C ARG A 67 -16.02 8.57 1.69
N LEU A 68 -15.10 7.88 2.38
CA LEU A 68 -15.31 6.51 2.83
C LEU A 68 -15.74 6.55 4.30
N GLY A 69 -16.84 5.88 4.65
CA GLY A 69 -17.21 5.65 6.05
C GLY A 69 -16.18 4.73 6.71
N SER A 70 -15.79 5.06 7.95
CA SER A 70 -14.76 4.36 8.73
C SER A 70 -15.10 2.87 8.90
N PHE A 71 -14.28 1.97 8.35
CA PHE A 71 -14.33 0.56 8.68
C PHE A 71 -13.39 0.29 9.86
N GLY A 72 -13.95 -0.31 10.91
CA GLY A 72 -13.28 -0.55 12.19
C GLY A 72 -12.07 -1.48 12.11
N ASN A 73 -11.42 -1.59 13.27
CA ASN A 73 -10.16 -2.30 13.52
C ASN A 73 -10.12 -3.72 12.92
N VAL A 74 -9.34 -3.88 11.85
CA VAL A 74 -8.75 -5.15 11.43
C VAL A 74 -7.29 -4.86 11.12
N ALA A 75 -6.40 -5.77 11.53
CA ALA A 75 -4.95 -5.68 11.41
C ALA A 75 -4.48 -4.98 10.12
N THR A 76 -4.28 -3.66 10.27
CA THR A 76 -3.74 -2.67 9.34
C THR A 76 -4.24 -2.75 7.88
N PHE A 77 -5.52 -2.43 7.69
CA PHE A 77 -6.09 -2.02 6.41
C PHE A 77 -6.10 -0.48 6.33
N ALA A 78 -5.42 0.12 5.35
CA ALA A 78 -5.46 1.55 5.11
C ALA A 78 -6.23 1.85 3.83
N VAL A 79 -7.25 2.71 3.95
CA VAL A 79 -8.01 3.20 2.82
C VAL A 79 -7.88 4.70 2.70
N ALA A 80 -7.58 5.15 1.49
CA ALA A 80 -7.50 6.56 1.14
C ALA A 80 -8.36 6.87 -0.09
N LEU A 81 -8.86 8.10 -0.15
CA LEU A 81 -9.44 8.68 -1.35
C LEU A 81 -8.52 9.79 -1.88
N GLY A 82 -7.96 9.60 -3.07
CA GLY A 82 -7.20 10.62 -3.81
C GLY A 82 -8.03 11.19 -4.97
N ASN A 83 -7.68 12.37 -5.50
CA ASN A 83 -8.36 12.98 -6.65
C ASN A 83 -7.34 13.32 -7.75
N ASN A 84 -7.66 13.02 -9.01
CA ASN A 84 -6.86 13.40 -10.19
C ASN A 84 -7.54 14.38 -11.15
N GLY A 85 -8.70 14.95 -10.77
CA GLY A 85 -9.50 15.87 -11.57
C GLY A 85 -10.53 15.20 -12.48
N ARG A 86 -10.48 13.86 -12.67
CA ARG A 86 -11.42 13.10 -13.50
C ARG A 86 -12.14 11.99 -12.73
N TYR A 87 -11.45 11.33 -11.81
CA TYR A 87 -11.97 10.30 -10.92
C TYR A 87 -11.37 10.47 -9.53
N ASN A 88 -12.10 9.98 -8.53
CA ASN A 88 -11.50 9.72 -7.22
C ASN A 88 -10.79 8.36 -7.28
N ARG A 89 -9.77 8.17 -6.45
CA ARG A 89 -9.00 6.92 -6.34
C ARG A 89 -9.21 6.33 -4.98
N LEU A 90 -9.73 5.12 -4.94
CA LEU A 90 -9.77 4.28 -3.75
C LEU A 90 -8.47 3.48 -3.68
N TYR A 91 -7.64 3.78 -2.70
CA TYR A 91 -6.47 2.97 -2.38
C TYR A 91 -6.84 1.97 -1.30
N THR A 92 -6.49 0.71 -1.50
CA THR A 92 -6.55 -0.35 -0.51
C THR A 92 -5.14 -0.85 -0.30
N LEU A 93 -4.58 -0.62 0.89
CA LEU A 93 -3.28 -1.15 1.27
C LEU A 93 -3.45 -2.37 2.17
N THR A 94 -2.79 -3.47 1.82
CA THR A 94 -2.83 -4.72 2.57
C THR A 94 -1.42 -5.25 2.75
N ALA A 95 -1.00 -5.41 4.00
CA ALA A 95 0.19 -6.17 4.35
C ALA A 95 -0.20 -7.59 4.76
N GLN A 96 0.52 -8.59 4.26
CA GLN A 96 0.29 -9.98 4.62
C GLN A 96 1.60 -10.69 4.94
N CYS A 97 1.52 -11.61 5.90
CA CYS A 97 2.54 -12.59 6.24
C CYS A 97 1.85 -13.85 6.83
N GLY A 98 2.53 -14.99 6.79
CA GLY A 98 2.12 -16.17 7.57
C GLY A 98 2.00 -15.88 9.07
N GLU A 99 1.16 -16.62 9.79
CA GLU A 99 0.87 -16.37 11.21
C GLU A 99 2.13 -16.59 12.07
N GLU A 100 2.89 -17.63 11.77
CA GLU A 100 4.18 -17.96 12.40
C GLU A 100 5.26 -16.89 12.16
N GLN A 101 5.06 -16.07 11.14
CA GLN A 101 5.96 -15.03 10.67
C GLN A 101 5.62 -13.63 11.21
N VAL A 102 4.47 -13.47 11.90
CA VAL A 102 4.01 -12.17 12.44
C VAL A 102 4.99 -11.58 13.45
N ALA A 103 5.64 -12.40 14.27
CA ALA A 103 6.63 -11.92 15.23
C ALA A 103 7.86 -11.31 14.53
N GLN A 104 8.24 -11.85 13.37
CA GLN A 104 9.38 -11.40 12.58
C GLN A 104 9.03 -10.19 11.71
N TRP A 105 7.94 -10.26 10.94
CA TRP A 105 7.62 -9.27 9.90
C TRP A 105 6.60 -8.23 10.35
N GLY A 106 5.77 -8.54 11.35
CA GLY A 106 4.67 -7.70 11.78
C GLY A 106 5.07 -6.25 12.12
N PRO A 107 6.16 -5.99 12.87
CA PRO A 107 6.61 -4.62 13.14
C PRO A 107 6.95 -3.83 11.86
N LEU A 108 7.72 -4.44 10.95
CA LEU A 108 8.11 -3.82 9.68
C LEU A 108 6.91 -3.56 8.77
N LEU A 109 6.03 -4.55 8.62
CA LEU A 109 4.81 -4.44 7.83
C LEU A 109 3.90 -3.32 8.34
N ARG A 110 3.74 -3.19 9.67
CA ARG A 110 2.99 -2.07 10.27
C ARG A 110 3.64 -0.73 9.97
N GLN A 111 4.96 -0.64 9.98
CA GLN A 111 5.69 0.59 9.66
C GLN A 111 5.51 0.99 8.18
N ILE A 112 5.59 0.02 7.25
CA ILE A 112 5.32 0.23 5.83
C ILE A 112 3.90 0.77 5.65
N VAL A 113 2.90 0.09 6.23
CA VAL A 113 1.49 0.50 6.08
C VAL A 113 1.23 1.87 6.69
N ALA A 114 1.80 2.17 7.86
CA ALA A 114 1.66 3.47 8.50
C ALA A 114 2.33 4.62 7.71
N SER A 115 3.28 4.30 6.84
CA SER A 115 3.97 5.29 6.02
C SER A 115 3.22 5.69 4.74
N PHE A 116 2.18 4.94 4.37
CA PHE A 116 1.43 5.17 3.15
C PHE A 116 0.76 6.54 3.17
N LYS A 117 0.97 7.31 2.11
CA LYS A 117 0.38 8.63 1.92
C LYS A 117 -0.18 8.75 0.51
N PRO A 118 -1.52 8.84 0.36
CA PRO A 118 -2.08 9.36 -0.88
C PRO A 118 -1.62 10.81 -1.07
N ASP A 119 -1.20 11.17 -2.27
CA ASP A 119 -1.02 12.57 -2.64
C ASP A 119 -2.41 13.16 -2.93
N VAL A 120 -3.06 13.60 -1.86
CA VAL A 120 -4.32 14.33 -1.91
C VAL A 120 -3.97 15.79 -2.21
N PRO A 121 -4.40 16.35 -3.36
CA PRO A 121 -4.22 17.78 -3.59
C PRO A 121 -4.87 18.56 -2.43
N PRO A 122 -4.23 19.64 -1.93
CA PRO A 122 -4.76 20.39 -0.80
C PRO A 122 -6.19 20.82 -1.10
N THR A 123 -7.09 20.60 -0.15
CA THR A 123 -8.46 21.12 -0.20
C THR A 123 -8.36 22.64 -0.32
N ALA A 124 -8.81 23.18 -1.46
CA ALA A 124 -8.93 24.61 -1.70
C ALA A 124 -9.94 25.25 -0.73
#